data_AF-A0A8T4BZM1-F1
#
_entry.id   AF-A0A8T4BZM1-F1
#
_cell.length_a   1.000
_cell.length_b   1.000
_cell.length_c   1.000
_cell.angle_alpha   90.00
_cell.angle_beta   90.00
_cell.angle_gamma   90.00
#
_symmetry.space_group_name_H-M   'P 1'
#
loop_
_entity.id
_entity.type
_entity.pdbx_description
1 polymer ?
#
loop_
_entity_poly.entity_id
_entity_poly.type
_entity_poly.pdbx_seq_one_letter_code
_entity_poly.pdbx_strand_id
1 'polypeptide(L)'
;RTVLINLIEKLKDRGITSLLTGTIPETSEGLSGGGIVEYLVDTVIKLDFVPVAEEFKRTLTIRKMRRTNHSILIHPFKIAKDGLRVISIK
;
A
#
# COMPACT_ATOMS: atom_id res chain seq x y z
N ARG A 1 -8.59 -18.78 -0.56
CA ARG A 1 -7.29 -18.24 -1.05
C ARG A 1 -7.24 -18.20 -2.57
N THR A 2 -7.56 -19.29 -3.28
CA THR A 2 -7.56 -19.40 -4.76
C THR A 2 -8.41 -18.34 -5.49
N VAL A 3 -9.55 -17.94 -4.91
CA VAL A 3 -10.46 -16.96 -5.56
C VAL A 3 -9.80 -15.60 -5.78
N LEU A 4 -9.03 -15.09 -4.81
CA LEU A 4 -8.39 -13.77 -4.91
C LEU A 4 -7.26 -13.79 -5.95
N ILE A 5 -6.50 -14.88 -6.02
CA ILE A 5 -5.44 -15.08 -7.02
C ILE A 5 -6.05 -15.05 -8.42
N ASN A 6 -7.07 -15.89 -8.65
CA ASN A 6 -7.76 -15.97 -9.94
C ASN A 6 -8.40 -14.64 -10.35
N LEU A 7 -8.88 -13.86 -9.38
CA LEU A 7 -9.43 -12.52 -9.67
C LEU A 7 -8.33 -11.55 -10.12
N ILE A 8 -7.20 -11.49 -9.40
CA ILE A 8 -6.07 -10.62 -9.75
C ILE A 8 -5.54 -10.97 -11.14
N GLU A 9 -5.36 -12.26 -11.44
CA GLU A 9 -4.91 -12.72 -12.76
C GLU A 9 -5.89 -12.32 -13.86
N LYS A 10 -7.19 -12.56 -13.69
CA LYS A 10 -8.21 -12.15 -14.69
C LYS A 10 -8.26 -10.64 -14.91
N LEU A 11 -8.07 -9.83 -13.87
CA LEU A 11 -8.01 -8.37 -14.01
C LEU A 11 -6.77 -7.93 -14.80
N LYS A 12 -5.62 -8.56 -14.54
CA LYS A 12 -4.37 -8.33 -15.28
C LYS A 12 -4.47 -8.74 -16.75
N ASP A 13 -5.02 -9.92 -17.03
CA ASP A 13 -5.19 -10.44 -18.39
C ASP A 13 -6.09 -9.54 -19.25
N ARG A 14 -7.04 -8.84 -18.61
CA ARG A 14 -7.92 -7.86 -19.26
C ARG A 14 -7.34 -6.45 -19.33
N GLY A 15 -6.13 -6.22 -18.81
CA GLY A 15 -5.50 -4.90 -18.81
C GLY A 15 -6.18 -3.87 -17.92
N ILE A 16 -6.94 -4.29 -16.89
CA ILE A 16 -7.71 -3.40 -16.03
C ILE A 16 -6.84 -2.89 -14.87
N THR A 17 -6.67 -1.57 -14.77
CA THR A 17 -6.05 -0.95 -13.60
C THR A 17 -6.94 -1.13 -12.38
N SER A 18 -6.46 -1.87 -11.39
CA SER A 18 -7.23 -2.25 -10.20
C SER A 18 -6.50 -1.83 -8.93
N LEU A 19 -7.24 -1.30 -7.95
CA LEU A 19 -6.73 -1.02 -6.61
C LEU A 19 -7.31 -2.05 -5.64
N LEU A 20 -6.43 -2.74 -4.90
CA LEU A 20 -6.81 -3.67 -3.85
C LEU A 20 -6.48 -3.07 -2.49
N THR A 21 -7.42 -3.14 -1.55
CA THR A 21 -7.23 -2.68 -0.17
C THR A 21 -7.27 -3.86 0.78
N GLY A 22 -6.34 -3.90 1.73
CA GLY A 22 -6.31 -4.90 2.79
C GLY A 22 -5.79 -4.29 4.09
N THR A 23 -6.12 -4.92 5.21
CA THR A 23 -5.59 -4.55 6.52
C THR A 23 -4.36 -5.37 6.86
N ILE A 24 -3.41 -4.73 7.50
CA ILE A 24 -2.19 -5.36 8.03
C ILE A 24 -2.36 -5.42 9.54
N PRO A 25 -2.32 -6.61 10.15
CA PRO A 25 -2.23 -6.71 11.60
C PRO A 25 -1.01 -5.95 12.12
N GLU A 26 -1.16 -5.13 13.15
CA GLU A 26 -0.06 -4.31 13.70
C GLU A 26 1.14 -5.14 14.17
N THR A 27 0.91 -6.41 14.51
CA THR A 27 1.91 -7.38 14.99
C THR A 27 2.48 -8.27 13.90
N SER A 28 2.04 -8.17 12.64
CA SER A 28 2.53 -9.05 11.58
C SER A 28 3.67 -8.42 10.79
N GLU A 29 4.73 -9.20 10.56
CA GLU A 29 5.82 -8.83 9.64
C GLU A 29 5.39 -8.82 8.15
N GLY A 30 4.26 -9.45 7.81
CA GLY A 30 3.69 -9.45 6.45
C GLY A 30 2.84 -8.21 6.16
N LEU A 31 2.70 -7.80 4.89
CA LEU A 31 1.92 -6.61 4.51
C LEU A 31 0.42 -6.91 4.25
N SER A 32 -0.04 -8.08 4.71
CA SER A 32 -1.43 -8.54 4.70
C SER A 32 -1.54 -9.77 5.58
N GLY A 33 -2.74 -10.05 6.12
CA GLY A 33 -2.99 -11.24 6.98
C GLY A 33 -2.70 -12.62 6.35
N GLY A 34 -2.13 -12.68 5.13
CA GLY A 34 -1.76 -13.93 4.46
C GLY A 34 -0.53 -13.87 3.55
N GLY A 35 0.22 -12.76 3.46
CA GLY A 35 1.52 -12.60 2.77
C GLY A 35 1.57 -12.83 1.25
N ILE A 36 0.65 -13.61 0.65
CA ILE A 36 0.71 -14.05 -0.75
C ILE A 36 0.35 -12.92 -1.74
N VAL A 37 -0.54 -12.01 -1.36
CA VAL A 37 -1.09 -10.98 -2.26
C VAL A 37 0.00 -10.02 -2.73
N GLU A 38 0.96 -9.69 -1.87
CA GLU A 38 2.10 -8.80 -2.16
C GLU A 38 3.00 -9.30 -3.30
N TYR A 39 3.10 -10.63 -3.46
CA TYR A 39 3.87 -11.26 -4.52
C TYR A 39 3.14 -11.22 -5.87
N LEU A 40 1.81 -11.29 -5.84
CA LEU A 40 0.96 -11.31 -7.03
C LEU A 40 0.76 -9.93 -7.64
N VAL A 41 0.67 -8.87 -6.82
CA VAL A 41 0.50 -7.49 -7.31
C VAL A 41 1.79 -6.90 -7.87
N ASP A 42 1.65 -5.92 -8.76
CA ASP A 42 2.79 -5.22 -9.35
C ASP A 42 3.23 -4.02 -8.51
N THR A 43 2.31 -3.42 -7.76
CA THR A 43 2.56 -2.28 -6.87
C THR A 43 2.06 -2.57 -5.46
N VAL A 44 2.85 -2.19 -4.46
CA VAL A 44 2.47 -2.28 -3.03
C VAL A 44 2.68 -0.92 -2.39
N ILE A 45 1.59 -0.33 -1.89
CA ILE A 45 1.58 0.92 -1.13
C ILE A 45 1.19 0.57 0.29
N LYS A 46 2.03 0.95 1.25
CA LYS A 46 1.78 0.74 2.68
C LYS A 46 1.42 2.07 3.34
N LEU A 47 0.33 2.06 4.09
CA LEU A 47 -0.09 3.16 4.95
C LEU A 47 0.19 2.75 6.40
N ASP A 48 0.96 3.57 7.11
CA ASP A 48 1.36 3.33 8.49
C ASP A 48 0.84 4.44 9.40
N PHE A 49 0.57 4.09 10.65
CA PHE A 49 0.23 5.02 11.72
C PHE A 49 1.24 4.84 12.85
N VAL A 50 2.31 5.63 12.80
CA VAL A 50 3.48 5.45 13.67
C VAL A 50 3.51 6.48 14.79
N PRO A 51 3.87 6.09 16.02
CA PRO A 51 4.10 7.05 17.09
C PRO A 51 5.38 7.85 16.81
N VAL A 52 5.29 9.17 16.91
CA VAL A 52 6.42 10.11 16.73
C VAL A 52 6.37 11.13 17.86
N ALA A 53 7.25 10.96 18.85
CA ALA A 53 7.23 11.71 20.10
C ALA A 53 5.85 11.59 20.79
N GLU A 54 5.13 12.69 20.96
CA GLU A 54 3.85 12.76 21.68
C GLU A 54 2.62 12.60 20.76
N GLU A 55 2.83 12.42 19.45
CA GLU A 55 1.74 12.32 18.47
C GLU A 55 1.92 11.13 17.55
N PHE A 56 0.81 10.62 17.02
CA PHE A 56 0.86 9.64 15.93
C PHE A 56 0.85 10.34 14.58
N LYS A 57 1.71 9.89 13.66
CA LYS A 57 1.80 10.39 12.29
C LYS A 57 1.39 9.33 11.29
N ARG A 58 0.65 9.76 10.28
CA ARG A 58 0.27 8.95 9.13
C ARG A 58 1.33 9.05 8.04
N THR A 59 1.82 7.91 7.57
CA THR A 59 2.86 7.85 6.54
C THR A 59 2.50 6.87 5.44
N LEU A 60 2.94 7.17 4.23
CA LEU A 60 2.75 6.38 3.02
C LEU A 60 4.13 6.00 2.49
N THR A 61 4.30 4.72 2.19
CA THR A 61 5.51 4.21 1.54
C THR A 61 5.14 3.37 0.33
N ILE A 62 5.91 3.50 -0.75
CA ILE A 62 5.82 2.60 -1.90
C ILE A 62 6.85 1.51 -1.67
N ARG A 63 6.38 0.32 -1.32
CA ARG A 63 7.25 -0.84 -1.04
C ARG A 63 7.78 -1.49 -2.31
N LYS A 64 6.99 -1.44 -3.38
CA LYS A 64 7.28 -2.07 -4.66
C LYS A 64 6.48 -1.38 -5.75
N MET A 65 7.10 -1.17 -6.91
CA MET A 65 6.42 -0.82 -8.15
C MET A 65 7.20 -1.48 -9.30
N ARG A 66 6.65 -2.53 -9.91
CA ARG A 66 7.35 -3.28 -10.96
C ARG A 66 7.44 -2.45 -12.24
N ARG A 67 8.63 -2.45 -12.87
CA ARG A 67 8.93 -1.85 -14.19
C ARG A 67 8.95 -0.32 -14.25
N THR A 68 8.81 0.37 -13.12
CA THR A 68 8.91 1.83 -13.04
C THR A 68 9.69 2.25 -11.80
N ASN A 69 10.34 3.41 -11.87
CA ASN A 69 10.93 4.00 -10.68
C ASN A 69 9.81 4.54 -9.76
N HIS A 70 10.06 4.56 -8.46
CA HIS A 70 9.16 5.12 -7.48
C HIS A 70 9.95 5.78 -6.35
N SER A 71 9.29 6.65 -5.58
CA SER A 71 9.94 7.23 -4.40
C SER A 71 10.27 6.14 -3.38
N ILE A 72 11.48 6.19 -2.84
CA ILE A 72 11.97 5.35 -1.74
C ILE A 72 11.81 6.02 -0.35
N LEU A 73 11.36 7.28 -0.33
CA LEU A 73 11.12 8.05 0.90
C LEU A 73 9.82 7.67 1.62
N ILE A 74 9.77 8.00 2.91
CA ILE A 74 8.57 7.93 3.75
C ILE A 74 7.78 9.22 3.60
N HIS A 75 6.59 9.15 3.01
CA HIS A 75 5.76 10.32 2.73
C HIS A 75 4.73 10.55 3.84
N PRO A 76 4.82 11.64 4.61
CA PRO A 76 3.75 11.99 5.53
C PRO A 76 2.49 12.39 4.74
N PHE A 77 1.33 11.99 5.23
CA PHE A 77 0.05 12.38 4.62
C PHE A 77 -0.98 12.80 5.66
N LYS A 78 -1.98 13.56 5.22
CA LYS A 78 -3.14 13.97 6.03
C LYS A 78 -4.42 13.60 5.30
N ILE A 79 -5.47 13.32 6.06
CA ILE A 79 -6.82 13.15 5.51
C ILE A 79 -7.56 14.44 5.86
N ALA A 80 -7.85 15.24 4.83
CA ALA A 80 -8.60 16.49 4.93
C ALA A 80 -10.04 16.28 4.44
N LYS A 81 -10.85 17.35 4.49
CA LYS A 81 -12.26 17.30 4.03
C LYS A 81 -12.40 16.91 2.55
N ASP A 82 -11.38 17.19 1.74
CA ASP A 82 -11.30 16.84 0.32
C ASP A 82 -10.54 15.53 0.05
N GLY A 83 -10.17 14.78 1.09
CA GLY A 83 -9.53 13.47 0.97
C GLY A 83 -8.05 13.44 1.38
N LEU A 84 -7.32 12.43 0.87
CA LEU A 84 -5.94 12.17 1.23
C LEU A 84 -4.99 13.14 0.51
N ARG A 85 -4.16 13.84 1.29
CA ARG A 85 -3.11 14.74 0.79
C ARG A 85 -1.73 14.27 1.24
N VAL A 86 -0.88 13.94 0.27
CA VAL A 86 0.54 13.65 0.51
C VAL A 86 1.29 14.97 0.70
N ILE A 87 2.06 15.08 1.77
CA ILE A 87 2.84 16.27 2.08
C ILE A 87 4.19 16.16 1.38
N SER A 88 4.56 17.19 0.61
CA SER A 88 5.86 17.24 -0.04
C SER A 88 6.97 17.31 1.00
N ILE A 89 7.92 16.37 0.89
CA ILE A 89 9.17 16.37 1.64
C ILE A 89 10.18 17.13 0.78
N LYS A 90 10.79 18.17 1.33
CA LYS A 90 11.93 18.87 0.70
C LYS A 90 13.23 18.15 1.04
#